data_AF-A0AAJ6HR35-F1
#
_entry.id   AF-A0AAJ6HR35-F1
#
_cell.length_a   1.000
_cell.length_b   1.000
_cell.length_c   1.000
_cell.angle_alpha   90.00
_cell.angle_beta   90.00
_cell.angle_gamma   90.00
#
_symmetry.space_group_name_H-M   'P 1'
#
loop_
_entity.id
_entity.type
_entity.pdbx_description
1 polymer ?
#
loop_
_entity_poly.entity_id
_entity_poly.type
_entity_poly.pdbx_seq_one_letter_code
_entity_poly.pdbx_strand_id
1 'polypeptide(L)'
;MQLHDLVDAVTGDEPPTARTVDDIILAGRRAERRRRAGFASAGAAGLVVVAVAGAFLLPVLGAEQGTPAPAPAGTVASGNGAAEWSDAAPFTFTFKGYDAGTLHVQDPIVVSTAYQIASVYSDGHTSNDKPLTKEEADAQGDTIEQKKKAGGKPSLWAYLTVYRPGAFDPAGIKDGRNVTAAGRKAVQATLPVGLDPQNELDPRNKLFAWEYADNAWAAVTSVSTDQAAPSFEDLGGLVEGLKPSRPTPAPVPFTVGYVPRGYKPLQIGTHALPGLSGIATARAGDYGGATYTKPAAPLSGLTAPYDQGEGTIKDGFHIFVTPSTSSNQSPEPGTTKCHNASNRPVGDGGGPEVGGFCNVWSADGKVVVQVSTGGLGNGLSQSELEKIAKGITVADVNDESTWTPAAKALQP
;
A
#
# COMPACT_ATOMS: atom_id res chain seq x y z
N MET A 1 -40.40 -42.72 -11.97
CA MET A 1 -39.57 -42.74 -10.76
C MET A 1 -38.16 -43.05 -11.21
N GLN A 2 -37.37 -42.00 -11.44
CA GLN A 2 -36.03 -42.14 -12.02
C GLN A 2 -35.00 -42.19 -10.90
N LEU A 3 -33.86 -42.86 -11.16
CA LEU A 3 -32.77 -43.10 -10.21
C LEU A 3 -32.21 -41.81 -9.55
N HIS A 4 -32.52 -40.63 -10.11
CA HIS A 4 -32.13 -39.33 -9.54
C HIS A 4 -32.96 -38.97 -8.29
N ASP A 5 -34.23 -39.38 -8.21
CA ASP A 5 -35.11 -39.05 -7.08
C ASP A 5 -34.70 -39.80 -5.79
N LEU A 6 -33.95 -40.90 -5.93
CA LEU A 6 -33.45 -41.72 -4.83
C LEU A 6 -32.08 -41.25 -4.31
N VAL A 7 -31.32 -40.51 -5.11
CA VAL A 7 -30.01 -39.93 -4.71
C VAL A 7 -30.21 -38.65 -3.93
N ASP A 8 -31.20 -37.83 -4.29
CA ASP A 8 -31.55 -36.60 -3.56
C ASP A 8 -32.10 -36.86 -2.14
N ALA A 9 -32.58 -38.08 -1.87
CA ALA A 9 -33.17 -38.46 -0.58
C ALA A 9 -32.17 -39.05 0.44
N VAL A 10 -30.91 -39.33 0.04
CA VAL A 10 -29.93 -40.04 0.90
C VAL A 10 -28.71 -39.20 1.28
N THR A 11 -28.54 -38.00 0.71
CA THR A 11 -27.40 -37.10 1.05
C THR A 11 -27.81 -35.81 1.76
N GLY A 12 -29.05 -35.71 2.24
CA GLY A 12 -29.42 -34.70 3.22
C GLY A 12 -28.96 -35.10 4.62
N ASP A 13 -27.83 -34.55 5.08
CA ASP A 13 -27.66 -34.04 6.45
C ASP A 13 -26.26 -33.44 6.67
N GLU A 14 -26.14 -32.14 6.42
CA GLU A 14 -25.29 -31.25 7.21
C GLU A 14 -26.06 -29.92 7.36
N PRO A 15 -26.13 -29.29 8.55
CA PRO A 15 -26.85 -28.03 8.73
C PRO A 15 -26.27 -27.01 7.75
N PRO A 16 -27.10 -26.19 7.07
CA PRO A 16 -26.58 -25.28 6.05
C PRO A 16 -25.51 -24.38 6.67
N THR A 17 -24.26 -24.59 6.28
CA THR A 17 -23.16 -23.68 6.57
C THR A 17 -23.62 -22.29 6.14
N ALA A 18 -23.67 -21.36 7.10
CA ALA A 18 -24.39 -20.11 6.96
C ALA A 18 -23.90 -19.21 5.81
N ARG A 19 -22.80 -19.54 5.11
CA ARG A 19 -22.37 -18.99 3.80
C ARG A 19 -21.56 -20.01 3.00
N THR A 20 -21.81 -20.10 1.70
CA THR A 20 -21.13 -21.02 0.77
C THR A 20 -19.98 -20.32 0.04
N VAL A 21 -19.07 -21.08 -0.58
CA VAL A 21 -17.95 -20.56 -1.40
C VAL A 21 -18.43 -19.62 -2.52
N ASP A 22 -19.64 -19.84 -3.02
CA ASP A 22 -20.29 -18.95 -3.98
C ASP A 22 -20.66 -17.60 -3.38
N ASP A 23 -20.87 -17.46 -2.06
CA ASP A 23 -21.05 -16.17 -1.39
C ASP A 23 -19.74 -15.39 -1.26
N ILE A 24 -18.60 -16.08 -1.18
CA ILE A 24 -17.25 -15.47 -1.12
C ILE A 24 -16.72 -15.18 -2.53
N ILE A 25 -17.04 -16.01 -3.53
CA ILE A 25 -16.79 -15.70 -4.95
C ILE A 25 -17.76 -14.61 -5.43
N LEU A 26 -19.02 -14.59 -4.98
CA LEU A 26 -19.92 -13.46 -5.17
C LEU A 26 -19.46 -12.24 -4.37
N ALA A 27 -18.82 -12.35 -3.21
CA ALA A 27 -18.28 -11.20 -2.46
C ALA A 27 -16.95 -10.69 -3.03
N GLY A 28 -16.09 -11.54 -3.58
CA GLY A 28 -14.85 -11.17 -4.25
C GLY A 28 -15.07 -10.67 -5.68
N ARG A 29 -15.95 -11.32 -6.46
CA ARG A 29 -16.40 -10.83 -7.77
C ARG A 29 -17.42 -9.69 -7.64
N ARG A 30 -18.21 -9.60 -6.55
CA ARG A 30 -18.88 -8.33 -6.20
C ARG A 30 -17.85 -7.32 -5.78
N ALA A 31 -16.84 -7.57 -4.98
CA ALA A 31 -15.88 -6.53 -4.59
C ALA A 31 -15.12 -5.98 -5.80
N GLU A 32 -14.75 -6.82 -6.76
CA GLU A 32 -14.08 -6.39 -8.00
C GLU A 32 -15.05 -5.71 -9.01
N ARG A 33 -16.31 -6.15 -9.10
CA ARG A 33 -17.34 -5.51 -9.94
C ARG A 33 -18.05 -4.31 -9.25
N ARG A 34 -18.08 -4.26 -7.92
CA ARG A 34 -18.58 -3.18 -7.05
C ARG A 34 -17.52 -2.12 -6.80
N ARG A 35 -16.23 -2.45 -6.87
CA ARG A 35 -15.13 -1.48 -7.13
C ARG A 35 -15.30 -0.72 -8.45
N ARG A 36 -16.31 -1.07 -9.27
CA ARG A 36 -16.81 -0.25 -10.38
C ARG A 36 -18.32 0.08 -10.33
N ALA A 37 -19.10 -0.41 -9.37
CA ALA A 37 -20.54 -0.14 -9.27
C ALA A 37 -21.16 -0.56 -7.91
N GLY A 38 -21.30 0.38 -6.97
CA GLY A 38 -22.18 0.29 -5.77
C GLY A 38 -21.55 -0.41 -4.56
N PHE A 39 -21.49 0.14 -3.35
CA PHE A 39 -22.62 0.67 -2.61
C PHE A 39 -22.12 1.40 -1.35
N ALA A 40 -22.50 2.67 -1.23
CA ALA A 40 -22.79 3.38 0.00
C ALA A 40 -23.97 2.73 0.74
N SER A 41 -23.92 2.70 2.08
CA SER A 41 -24.98 3.18 3.01
C SER A 41 -24.79 2.66 4.45
N ALA A 42 -24.60 3.60 5.38
CA ALA A 42 -25.10 3.63 6.77
C ALA A 42 -24.46 4.88 7.42
N GLY A 43 -25.13 6.03 7.44
CA GLY A 43 -26.05 6.42 8.52
C GLY A 43 -25.27 7.16 9.61
N ALA A 44 -25.19 8.49 9.64
CA ALA A 44 -26.21 9.47 10.03
C ALA A 44 -25.84 10.14 11.36
N ALA A 45 -25.83 11.49 11.32
CA ALA A 45 -26.22 12.43 12.38
C ALA A 45 -25.36 12.60 13.65
N GLY A 46 -25.09 13.88 13.98
CA GLY A 46 -24.84 14.35 15.35
C GLY A 46 -23.59 15.23 15.47
N LEU A 47 -23.66 16.54 15.20
CA LEU A 47 -23.93 17.63 16.16
C LEU A 47 -22.76 18.01 17.09
N VAL A 48 -22.64 19.34 17.22
CA VAL A 48 -22.05 20.15 18.32
C VAL A 48 -20.61 20.67 18.14
N VAL A 49 -20.60 21.93 17.73
CA VAL A 49 -19.60 22.98 17.97
C VAL A 49 -19.27 23.11 19.47
N VAL A 50 -17.99 23.07 19.84
CA VAL A 50 -17.48 23.82 21.00
C VAL A 50 -16.11 24.42 20.66
N ALA A 51 -16.05 25.74 20.72
CA ALA A 51 -14.85 26.54 20.67
C ALA A 51 -14.16 26.56 22.05
N VAL A 52 -12.83 26.50 22.10
CA VAL A 52 -12.05 27.12 23.18
C VAL A 52 -10.77 27.74 22.62
N ALA A 53 -10.64 29.04 22.87
CA ALA A 53 -9.48 29.87 22.62
C ALA A 53 -8.38 29.65 23.67
N GLY A 54 -7.12 29.82 23.28
CA GLY A 54 -5.99 29.89 24.22
C GLY A 54 -4.72 30.36 23.51
N ALA A 55 -4.36 31.61 23.75
CA ALA A 55 -3.24 32.32 23.16
C ALA A 55 -1.94 32.20 24.00
N PHE A 56 -0.83 32.69 23.42
CA PHE A 56 0.45 33.11 24.03
C PHE A 56 1.48 31.98 24.35
N LEU A 57 2.80 32.04 24.09
CA LEU A 57 3.78 33.08 23.72
C LEU A 57 5.02 32.42 23.06
N LEU A 58 5.69 33.13 22.14
CA LEU A 58 7.10 32.92 21.76
C LEU A 58 8.03 33.59 22.79
N PRO A 59 9.29 33.15 22.87
CA PRO A 59 10.34 34.06 22.42
C PRO A 59 11.44 33.41 21.55
N VAL A 60 12.03 34.30 20.76
CA VAL A 60 13.17 34.14 19.84
C VAL A 60 14.49 34.25 20.61
N LEU A 61 15.57 33.74 19.98
CA LEU A 61 17.00 34.16 20.01
C LEU A 61 17.91 32.95 20.27
N GLY A 62 19.01 32.70 19.56
CA GLY A 62 19.71 33.52 18.58
C GLY A 62 20.65 32.68 17.71
N ALA A 63 21.05 33.27 16.59
CA ALA A 63 22.03 32.75 15.65
C ALA A 63 23.44 33.17 16.07
N GLU A 64 24.41 32.26 15.99
CA GLU A 64 25.81 32.60 15.83
C GLU A 64 26.38 31.83 14.64
N GLN A 65 26.81 32.59 13.63
CA GLN A 65 27.53 32.13 12.46
C GLN A 65 29.01 31.98 12.83
N GLY A 66 29.50 30.75 12.86
CA GLY A 66 30.94 30.43 12.90
C GLY A 66 31.41 29.94 11.52
N THR A 67 32.32 30.68 10.91
CA THR A 67 33.01 30.36 9.64
C THR A 67 33.81 29.06 9.75
N PRO A 68 33.82 28.17 8.72
CA PRO A 68 34.47 26.86 8.81
C PRO A 68 36.00 26.92 8.59
N ALA A 69 36.74 26.19 9.43
CA ALA A 69 38.17 25.90 9.24
C ALA A 69 38.37 24.66 8.33
N PRO A 70 39.50 24.53 7.60
CA PRO A 70 39.70 23.45 6.62
C PRO A 70 39.99 22.10 7.29
N ALA A 71 39.39 21.03 6.77
CA ALA A 71 39.59 19.66 7.22
C ALA A 71 40.96 19.09 6.80
N PRO A 72 41.66 18.32 7.65
CA PRO A 72 42.74 17.45 7.20
C PRO A 72 42.16 16.20 6.52
N ALA A 73 42.81 15.76 5.45
CA ALA A 73 42.48 14.53 4.74
C ALA A 73 42.63 13.31 5.67
N GLY A 74 41.52 12.63 5.94
CA GLY A 74 41.44 11.47 6.82
C GLY A 74 41.03 10.22 6.06
N THR A 75 41.97 9.29 6.00
CA THR A 75 41.89 7.85 5.72
C THR A 75 40.50 7.23 5.93
N VAL A 76 39.99 6.53 4.91
CA VAL A 76 38.77 5.72 5.00
C VAL A 76 39.06 4.52 5.91
N ALA A 77 38.69 4.63 7.18
CA ALA A 77 38.62 3.49 8.08
C ALA A 77 37.33 2.72 7.78
N SER A 78 37.46 1.49 7.28
CA SER A 78 36.36 0.52 7.23
C SER A 78 35.99 0.14 8.66
N GLY A 79 35.03 0.86 9.24
CA GLY A 79 34.47 0.55 10.55
C GLY A 79 33.49 -0.61 10.46
N ASN A 80 33.84 -1.73 11.11
CA ASN A 80 32.91 -2.80 11.51
C ASN A 80 32.00 -2.31 12.66
N GLY A 81 31.33 -1.17 12.48
CA GLY A 81 30.23 -0.74 13.35
C GLY A 81 28.99 -1.54 13.00
N ALA A 82 28.25 -2.01 14.01
CA ALA A 82 26.88 -2.50 13.78
C ALA A 82 26.10 -1.42 13.01
N ALA A 83 25.39 -1.81 11.95
CA ALA A 83 24.59 -0.85 11.19
C ALA A 83 23.60 -0.14 12.13
N GLU A 84 23.55 1.18 12.07
CA GLU A 84 22.64 2.01 12.85
C GLU A 84 21.44 2.44 12.00
N TRP A 85 20.29 2.64 12.65
CA TRP A 85 19.12 3.22 11.98
C TRP A 85 19.39 4.69 11.66
N SER A 86 19.53 5.00 10.37
CA SER A 86 19.72 6.38 9.92
C SER A 86 18.40 7.15 9.86
N ASP A 87 18.44 8.46 10.14
CA ASP A 87 17.39 9.40 9.76
C ASP A 87 17.45 9.68 8.24
N ALA A 88 17.00 8.70 7.44
CA ALA A 88 17.05 8.78 5.99
C ALA A 88 16.01 9.76 5.45
N ALA A 89 16.32 10.44 4.34
CA ALA A 89 15.36 11.31 3.66
C ALA A 89 14.07 10.54 3.24
N PRO A 90 12.92 11.21 3.10
CA PRO A 90 11.70 10.61 2.53
C PRO A 90 11.97 9.83 1.23
N PHE A 91 11.15 8.81 0.96
CA PHE A 91 11.30 7.95 -0.22
C PHE A 91 12.63 7.19 -0.31
N THR A 92 13.11 6.71 0.84
CA THR A 92 14.32 5.91 0.97
C THR A 92 14.03 4.63 1.73
N PHE A 93 14.49 3.49 1.23
CA PHE A 93 14.41 2.21 1.91
C PHE A 93 15.57 2.06 2.90
N THR A 94 15.27 1.65 4.13
CA THR A 94 16.25 1.55 5.23
C THR A 94 16.39 0.15 5.83
N PHE A 95 15.68 -0.84 5.31
CA PHE A 95 15.85 -2.26 5.66
C PHE A 95 15.81 -3.13 4.40
N LYS A 96 16.21 -4.39 4.57
CA LYS A 96 16.17 -5.43 3.55
C LYS A 96 15.29 -6.59 4.01
N GLY A 97 14.82 -7.39 3.07
CA GLY A 97 14.09 -8.61 3.33
C GLY A 97 14.89 -9.56 4.23
N TYR A 98 14.18 -10.36 5.00
CA TYR A 98 14.74 -11.29 5.97
C TYR A 98 13.75 -12.41 6.30
N ASP A 99 14.28 -13.53 6.77
CA ASP A 99 13.49 -14.67 7.21
C ASP A 99 13.39 -14.70 8.74
N ALA A 100 12.23 -15.14 9.23
CA ALA A 100 11.94 -15.32 10.66
C ALA A 100 11.04 -16.55 10.85
N GLY A 101 11.67 -17.71 11.02
CA GLY A 101 10.94 -18.98 11.11
C GLY A 101 10.22 -19.27 9.80
N THR A 102 8.91 -19.45 9.87
CA THR A 102 8.04 -19.66 8.69
C THR A 102 7.69 -18.38 7.96
N LEU A 103 8.04 -17.21 8.51
CA LEU A 103 7.70 -15.91 7.92
C LEU A 103 8.85 -15.37 7.07
N HIS A 104 8.54 -14.90 5.86
CA HIS A 104 9.50 -14.35 4.91
C HIS A 104 9.15 -12.90 4.59
N VAL A 105 9.94 -11.95 5.07
CA VAL A 105 9.80 -10.53 4.74
C VAL A 105 10.58 -10.24 3.46
N GLN A 106 9.92 -9.65 2.48
CA GLN A 106 10.58 -9.24 1.24
C GLN A 106 11.33 -7.91 1.39
N ASP A 107 12.09 -7.55 0.35
CA ASP A 107 12.57 -6.19 0.21
C ASP A 107 11.36 -5.22 0.14
N PRO A 108 11.44 -4.05 0.80
CA PRO A 108 10.38 -3.07 0.73
C PRO A 108 10.26 -2.51 -0.70
N ILE A 109 9.02 -2.41 -1.16
CA ILE A 109 8.67 -1.94 -2.52
C ILE A 109 7.81 -0.67 -2.49
N VAL A 110 7.28 -0.31 -1.31
CA VAL A 110 6.48 0.89 -1.09
C VAL A 110 7.14 1.76 -0.03
N VAL A 111 7.21 3.06 -0.27
CA VAL A 111 7.72 4.02 0.71
C VAL A 111 6.95 5.34 0.65
N SER A 112 6.73 5.92 1.81
CA SER A 112 6.04 7.18 2.02
C SER A 112 6.93 8.20 2.72
N THR A 113 6.37 9.36 2.99
CA THR A 113 6.98 10.36 3.87
C THR A 113 7.09 9.91 5.33
N ALA A 114 6.36 8.87 5.76
CA ALA A 114 6.27 8.44 7.15
C ALA A 114 6.68 6.97 7.40
N TYR A 115 6.69 6.12 6.38
CA TYR A 115 6.92 4.68 6.52
C TYR A 115 7.40 4.03 5.22
N GLN A 116 7.74 2.74 5.29
CA GLN A 116 8.03 1.85 4.17
C GLN A 116 7.31 0.51 4.40
N ILE A 117 6.93 -0.19 3.33
CA ILE A 117 6.14 -1.42 3.39
C ILE A 117 6.81 -2.52 2.56
N ALA A 118 6.89 -3.72 3.14
CA ALA A 118 7.26 -4.95 2.47
C ALA A 118 6.15 -6.01 2.61
N SER A 119 5.99 -6.84 1.58
CA SER A 119 5.15 -8.03 1.69
C SER A 119 5.75 -9.06 2.66
N VAL A 120 4.89 -9.80 3.35
CA VAL A 120 5.27 -10.89 4.25
C VAL A 120 4.60 -12.17 3.78
N TYR A 121 5.38 -13.24 3.63
CA TYR A 121 4.87 -14.58 3.33
C TYR A 121 4.97 -15.48 4.53
N SER A 122 4.20 -16.55 4.50
CA SER A 122 4.26 -17.62 5.48
C SER A 122 4.35 -18.95 4.76
N ASP A 123 5.27 -19.81 5.21
CA ASP A 123 5.31 -21.20 4.80
C ASP A 123 3.96 -21.87 5.04
N GLY A 124 3.60 -22.80 4.15
CA GLY A 124 2.32 -23.51 4.20
C GLY A 124 1.09 -22.66 3.84
N HIS A 125 1.25 -21.37 3.56
CA HIS A 125 0.17 -20.50 3.12
C HIS A 125 0.27 -20.14 1.64
N THR A 126 -0.87 -20.00 0.98
CA THR A 126 -0.91 -19.35 -0.33
C THR A 126 -0.97 -17.85 -0.07
N SER A 127 0.18 -17.18 -0.06
CA SER A 127 0.20 -15.73 0.08
C SER A 127 -0.14 -15.03 -1.23
N ASN A 128 -0.77 -13.86 -1.12
CA ASN A 128 -1.04 -12.96 -2.24
C ASN A 128 0.23 -12.66 -3.07
N ASP A 129 1.43 -12.58 -2.48
CA ASP A 129 2.61 -12.09 -3.20
C ASP A 129 3.85 -13.00 -3.33
N LYS A 130 3.88 -14.30 -2.96
CA LYS A 130 5.04 -15.20 -3.20
C LYS A 130 5.75 -14.92 -4.55
N PRO A 131 6.93 -14.28 -4.61
CA PRO A 131 7.57 -13.93 -5.87
C PRO A 131 7.67 -15.16 -6.77
N LEU A 132 7.31 -14.99 -8.04
CA LEU A 132 7.59 -16.03 -9.02
C LEU A 132 9.10 -16.15 -9.11
N THR A 133 9.65 -17.36 -8.98
CA THR A 133 11.06 -17.56 -9.28
C THR A 133 11.32 -17.23 -10.75
N LYS A 134 12.58 -16.95 -11.12
CA LYS A 134 12.94 -16.69 -12.51
C LYS A 134 12.53 -17.86 -13.42
N GLU A 135 12.64 -19.09 -12.92
CA GLU A 135 12.16 -20.29 -13.62
C GLU A 135 10.63 -20.34 -13.74
N GLU A 136 9.88 -19.88 -12.73
CA GLU A 136 8.42 -19.79 -12.78
C GLU A 136 7.94 -18.69 -13.75
N ALA A 137 8.69 -17.59 -13.88
CA ALA A 137 8.45 -16.51 -14.83
C ALA A 137 8.84 -16.89 -16.28
N ASP A 138 9.94 -17.61 -16.46
CA ASP A 138 10.42 -18.08 -17.76
C ASP A 138 9.57 -19.26 -18.29
N ALA A 139 8.99 -20.08 -17.40
CA ALA A 139 8.05 -21.15 -17.74
C ALA A 139 6.62 -20.65 -18.02
N GLN A 140 6.35 -19.36 -17.82
CA GLN A 140 5.02 -18.77 -17.70
C GLN A 140 4.32 -18.40 -19.02
N GLY A 141 4.61 -19.10 -20.11
CA GLY A 141 3.94 -18.89 -21.40
C GLY A 141 2.41 -18.69 -21.29
N ASP A 142 1.87 -17.84 -22.17
CA ASP A 142 0.48 -17.35 -22.27
C ASP A 142 -0.34 -17.24 -20.95
N THR A 143 -0.33 -16.03 -20.39
CA THR A 143 -0.80 -15.61 -19.05
C THR A 143 -2.31 -15.84 -18.77
N ILE A 144 -3.10 -16.27 -19.76
CA ILE A 144 -4.55 -16.49 -19.61
C ILE A 144 -4.89 -17.92 -19.16
N GLU A 145 -4.13 -18.92 -19.60
CA GLU A 145 -4.36 -20.34 -19.24
C GLU A 145 -4.00 -20.62 -17.76
N GLN A 146 -3.00 -19.93 -17.21
CA GLN A 146 -2.62 -20.10 -15.81
C GLN A 146 -3.50 -19.35 -14.81
N LYS A 147 -4.09 -18.19 -15.16
CA LYS A 147 -5.14 -17.55 -14.33
C LYS A 147 -6.33 -18.49 -14.07
N LYS A 148 -6.55 -19.49 -14.94
CA LYS A 148 -7.52 -20.58 -14.74
C LYS A 148 -6.99 -21.74 -13.88
N LYS A 149 -5.69 -22.05 -13.89
CA LYS A 149 -5.08 -23.15 -13.12
C LYS A 149 -4.65 -22.74 -11.70
N ALA A 150 -4.22 -21.51 -11.48
CA ALA A 150 -3.81 -20.96 -10.18
C ALA A 150 -5.02 -20.50 -9.31
N GLY A 151 -6.18 -21.13 -9.48
CA GLY A 151 -7.47 -20.73 -8.89
C GLY A 151 -7.60 -20.86 -7.37
N GLY A 152 -6.50 -20.91 -6.61
CA GLY A 152 -6.52 -20.81 -5.16
C GLY A 152 -6.54 -19.34 -4.74
N LYS A 153 -7.59 -18.92 -4.02
CA LYS A 153 -7.58 -17.61 -3.35
C LYS A 153 -6.41 -17.60 -2.35
N PRO A 154 -5.65 -16.48 -2.22
CA PRO A 154 -4.61 -16.44 -1.22
C PRO A 154 -5.22 -16.67 0.16
N SER A 155 -4.66 -17.63 0.90
CA SER A 155 -5.07 -17.94 2.26
C SER A 155 -4.55 -16.90 3.25
N LEU A 156 -3.50 -16.15 2.89
CA LEU A 156 -2.86 -15.12 3.71
C LEU A 156 -2.56 -13.84 2.91
N TRP A 157 -2.93 -12.69 3.47
CA TRP A 157 -2.50 -11.35 3.07
C TRP A 157 -1.74 -10.71 4.22
N ALA A 158 -0.41 -10.54 4.10
CA ALA A 158 0.41 -9.99 5.17
C ALA A 158 1.49 -9.03 4.67
N TYR A 159 1.79 -8.02 5.49
CA TYR A 159 2.82 -7.02 5.20
C TYR A 159 3.42 -6.44 6.47
N LEU A 160 4.67 -6.01 6.36
CA LEU A 160 5.43 -5.31 7.38
C LEU A 160 5.53 -3.83 6.99
N THR A 161 5.04 -2.95 7.86
CA THR A 161 5.24 -1.51 7.76
C THR A 161 6.29 -1.08 8.77
N VAL A 162 7.37 -0.44 8.32
CA VAL A 162 8.40 0.14 9.18
C VAL A 162 8.22 1.66 9.16
N TYR A 163 7.81 2.23 10.30
CA TYR A 163 7.53 3.64 10.47
C TYR A 163 8.79 4.40 10.90
N ARG A 164 8.88 5.66 10.46
CA ARG A 164 9.90 6.61 10.93
C ARG A 164 9.69 6.95 12.41
N PRO A 165 10.74 7.45 13.10
CA PRO A 165 10.59 7.97 14.45
C PRO A 165 9.43 8.98 14.56
N GLY A 166 8.54 8.78 15.53
CA GLY A 166 7.38 9.63 15.82
C GLY A 166 6.19 9.49 14.87
N ALA A 167 6.28 8.64 13.85
CA ALA A 167 5.20 8.48 12.88
C ALA A 167 4.05 7.63 13.40
N PHE A 168 4.36 6.52 14.04
CA PHE A 168 3.38 5.56 14.56
C PHE A 168 2.96 5.91 15.99
N ASP A 169 1.65 5.87 16.25
CA ASP A 169 1.08 5.99 17.60
C ASP A 169 0.52 4.63 18.05
N PRO A 170 1.27 3.86 18.85
CA PRO A 170 0.79 2.58 19.37
C PRO A 170 -0.40 2.72 20.34
N ALA A 171 -0.60 3.90 20.96
CA ALA A 171 -1.72 4.14 21.86
C ALA A 171 -3.05 4.33 21.11
N GLY A 172 -3.00 4.66 19.82
CA GLY A 172 -4.17 4.74 18.95
C GLY A 172 -4.73 3.38 18.51
N ILE A 173 -4.07 2.26 18.84
CA ILE A 173 -4.52 0.91 18.51
C ILE A 173 -5.70 0.54 19.43
N LYS A 174 -6.92 0.62 18.91
CA LYS A 174 -8.14 0.20 19.62
C LYS A 174 -8.02 -1.28 20.06
N ASP A 175 -8.37 -1.55 21.32
CA ASP A 175 -8.29 -2.90 21.92
C ASP A 175 -6.86 -3.52 21.89
N GLY A 176 -5.84 -2.68 21.69
CA GLY A 176 -4.43 -3.08 21.71
C GLY A 176 -3.98 -3.49 23.10
N ARG A 177 -3.31 -4.64 23.18
CA ARG A 177 -2.68 -5.12 24.41
C ARG A 177 -1.18 -4.87 24.36
N ASN A 178 -0.67 -4.12 25.32
CA ASN A 178 0.76 -3.94 25.52
C ASN A 178 1.40 -5.27 25.97
N VAL A 179 2.49 -5.64 25.30
CA VAL A 179 3.28 -6.84 25.55
C VAL A 179 4.77 -6.52 25.41
N THR A 180 5.62 -7.50 25.69
CA THR A 180 7.06 -7.42 25.43
C THR A 180 7.45 -8.58 24.53
N ALA A 181 8.18 -8.29 23.46
CA ALA A 181 8.68 -9.29 22.53
C ALA A 181 10.17 -9.03 22.27
N ALA A 182 11.01 -10.06 22.45
CA ALA A 182 12.46 -9.95 22.36
C ALA A 182 13.05 -8.72 23.11
N GLY A 183 12.53 -8.45 24.32
CA GLY A 183 12.95 -7.31 25.15
C GLY A 183 12.48 -5.92 24.69
N ARG A 184 11.66 -5.84 23.64
CA ARG A 184 11.13 -4.58 23.08
C ARG A 184 9.68 -4.35 23.48
N LYS A 185 9.30 -3.07 23.59
CA LYS A 185 7.90 -2.68 23.75
C LYS A 185 7.13 -3.10 22.52
N ALA A 186 5.98 -3.73 22.72
CA ALA A 186 5.13 -4.18 21.63
C ALA A 186 3.65 -4.04 21.99
N VAL A 187 2.81 -3.97 20.96
CA VAL A 187 1.35 -3.95 21.04
C VAL A 187 0.80 -4.99 20.10
N GLN A 188 -0.16 -5.79 20.57
CA GLN A 188 -0.84 -6.79 19.76
C GLN A 188 -2.35 -6.57 19.78
N ALA A 189 -3.02 -6.80 18.65
CA ALA A 189 -4.46 -6.66 18.55
C ALA A 189 -5.07 -7.57 17.47
N THR A 190 -6.32 -7.96 17.66
CA THR A 190 -7.13 -8.71 16.68
C THR A 190 -7.90 -7.72 15.81
N LEU A 191 -7.88 -7.91 14.50
CA LEU A 191 -8.50 -6.99 13.54
C LEU A 191 -10.02 -7.23 13.39
N PRO A 192 -10.80 -6.20 13.02
CA PRO A 192 -10.36 -4.87 12.58
C PRO A 192 -10.07 -3.91 13.73
N VAL A 193 -8.81 -3.48 13.83
CA VAL A 193 -8.42 -2.35 14.67
C VAL A 193 -8.17 -1.14 13.79
N GLY A 194 -9.17 -0.27 13.66
CA GLY A 194 -9.04 0.95 12.85
C GLY A 194 -8.92 0.74 11.34
N LEU A 195 -8.95 -0.51 10.84
CA LEU A 195 -8.78 -0.84 9.42
C LEU A 195 -10.10 -0.85 8.67
N ASP A 196 -11.11 -1.46 9.29
CA ASP A 196 -12.49 -1.44 8.85
C ASP A 196 -13.40 -1.69 10.06
N PRO A 197 -13.76 -0.64 10.83
CA PRO A 197 -14.51 -0.78 12.06
C PRO A 197 -15.93 -1.35 11.86
N GLN A 198 -16.37 -1.55 10.61
CA GLN A 198 -17.69 -2.11 10.29
C GLN A 198 -17.71 -3.64 10.24
N ASN A 199 -16.54 -4.30 10.19
CA ASN A 199 -16.47 -5.76 10.23
C ASN A 199 -16.31 -6.28 11.66
N GLU A 200 -16.79 -7.50 11.89
CA GLU A 200 -16.58 -8.20 13.16
C GLU A 200 -15.10 -8.59 13.34
N LEU A 201 -14.67 -8.69 14.60
CA LEU A 201 -13.34 -9.18 14.94
C LEU A 201 -13.18 -10.62 14.45
N ASP A 202 -12.13 -10.86 13.64
CA ASP A 202 -11.76 -12.21 13.22
C ASP A 202 -10.46 -12.61 13.93
N PRO A 203 -10.46 -13.64 14.81
CA PRO A 203 -9.27 -14.06 15.57
C PRO A 203 -8.09 -14.49 14.68
N ARG A 204 -8.33 -14.78 13.40
CA ARG A 204 -7.27 -15.08 12.43
C ARG A 204 -6.50 -13.82 12.01
N ASN A 205 -7.15 -12.67 12.02
CA ASN A 205 -6.60 -11.41 11.54
C ASN A 205 -5.91 -10.65 12.67
N LYS A 206 -4.64 -10.30 12.48
CA LYS A 206 -3.77 -9.81 13.55
C LYS A 206 -3.00 -8.57 13.13
N LEU A 207 -2.83 -7.68 14.10
CA LEU A 207 -1.87 -6.58 14.08
C LEU A 207 -0.87 -6.80 15.21
N PHE A 208 0.42 -6.77 14.90
CA PHE A 208 1.47 -6.83 15.89
C PHE A 208 2.51 -5.74 15.60
N ALA A 209 2.73 -4.83 16.56
CA ALA A 209 3.64 -3.71 16.42
C ALA A 209 4.70 -3.70 17.52
N TRP A 210 5.92 -3.29 17.21
CA TRP A 210 7.03 -3.22 18.18
C TRP A 210 7.97 -2.04 17.91
N GLU A 211 8.59 -1.55 18.98
CA GLU A 211 9.61 -0.48 18.92
C GLU A 211 10.97 -1.08 18.48
N TYR A 212 11.42 -0.71 17.27
CA TYR A 212 12.71 -1.19 16.73
C TYR A 212 13.88 -0.25 17.02
N ALA A 213 13.60 1.04 17.25
CA ALA A 213 14.52 2.08 17.71
C ALA A 213 13.72 3.14 18.50
N ASP A 214 14.40 4.08 19.15
CA ASP A 214 13.74 5.10 19.97
C ASP A 214 12.64 5.83 19.20
N ASN A 215 11.40 5.74 19.70
CA ASN A 215 10.21 6.33 19.09
C ASN A 215 9.93 5.84 17.65
N ALA A 216 10.54 4.73 17.21
CA ALA A 216 10.41 4.19 15.87
C ALA A 216 9.83 2.77 15.92
N TRP A 217 8.76 2.54 15.16
CA TRP A 217 7.93 1.34 15.28
C TRP A 217 7.83 0.57 13.98
N ALA A 218 7.77 -0.75 14.05
CA ALA A 218 7.37 -1.60 12.96
C ALA A 218 6.04 -2.26 13.32
N ALA A 219 5.18 -2.49 12.33
CA ALA A 219 3.91 -3.18 12.50
C ALA A 219 3.70 -4.18 11.37
N VAL A 220 3.43 -5.44 11.74
CA VAL A 220 2.98 -6.47 10.82
C VAL A 220 1.46 -6.58 10.90
N THR A 221 0.81 -6.52 9.74
CA THR A 221 -0.61 -6.81 9.58
C THR A 221 -0.75 -8.13 8.84
N SER A 222 -1.60 -9.02 9.34
CA SER A 222 -1.88 -10.34 8.76
C SER A 222 -3.38 -10.57 8.71
N VAL A 223 -3.93 -10.76 7.52
CA VAL A 223 -5.32 -11.12 7.27
C VAL A 223 -5.35 -12.50 6.63
N SER A 224 -6.02 -13.46 7.26
CA SER A 224 -6.00 -14.85 6.84
C SER A 224 -7.40 -15.44 6.77
N THR A 225 -7.60 -16.32 5.80
CA THR A 225 -8.79 -17.18 5.72
C THR A 225 -8.51 -18.59 6.24
N ASP A 226 -7.25 -18.92 6.54
CA ASP A 226 -6.82 -20.20 7.08
C ASP A 226 -7.01 -20.28 8.59
N GLN A 227 -7.38 -21.45 9.11
CA GLN A 227 -7.37 -21.72 10.55
C GLN A 227 -5.95 -21.77 11.11
N ALA A 228 -4.97 -22.15 10.29
CA ALA A 228 -3.55 -22.13 10.62
C ALA A 228 -2.90 -20.73 10.48
N ALA A 229 -3.69 -19.65 10.55
CA ALA A 229 -3.21 -18.28 10.44
C ALA A 229 -2.08 -17.99 11.45
N PRO A 230 -1.03 -17.22 11.06
CA PRO A 230 0.08 -16.89 11.95
C PRO A 230 -0.39 -16.38 13.31
N SER A 231 0.12 -16.95 14.40
CA SER A 231 -0.17 -16.55 15.78
C SER A 231 0.56 -15.25 16.15
N PHE A 232 0.23 -14.64 17.30
CA PHE A 232 1.03 -13.51 17.80
C PHE A 232 2.47 -13.91 18.15
N GLU A 233 2.69 -15.17 18.52
CA GLU A 233 4.03 -15.70 18.77
C GLU A 233 4.84 -15.77 17.47
N ASP A 234 4.24 -16.27 16.39
CA ASP A 234 4.87 -16.30 15.06
C ASP A 234 5.23 -14.89 14.59
N LEU A 235 4.28 -13.94 14.70
CA LEU A 235 4.50 -12.53 14.35
C LEU A 235 5.55 -11.87 15.26
N GLY A 236 5.62 -12.27 16.53
CA GLY A 236 6.66 -11.84 17.47
C GLY A 236 8.07 -12.29 17.07
N GLY A 237 8.20 -13.38 16.31
CA GLY A 237 9.47 -13.84 15.75
C GLY A 237 10.13 -12.85 14.77
N LEU A 238 9.34 -11.97 14.13
CA LEU A 238 9.85 -10.97 13.19
C LEU A 238 10.72 -9.88 13.85
N VAL A 239 10.58 -9.72 15.17
CA VAL A 239 11.21 -8.64 15.94
C VAL A 239 12.73 -8.69 15.88
N GLU A 240 13.31 -9.89 15.96
CA GLU A 240 14.78 -10.05 16.00
C GLU A 240 15.41 -9.92 14.61
N GLY A 241 14.67 -10.29 13.56
CA GLY A 241 15.14 -10.27 12.18
C GLY A 241 15.23 -8.87 11.56
N LEU A 242 14.43 -7.91 12.03
CA LEU A 242 14.46 -6.55 11.50
C LEU A 242 15.77 -5.83 11.85
N LYS A 243 16.62 -5.60 10.84
CA LYS A 243 17.90 -4.88 10.96
C LYS A 243 17.95 -3.66 10.04
N PRO A 244 18.67 -2.60 10.42
CA PRO A 244 18.95 -1.49 9.52
C PRO A 244 19.81 -1.95 8.36
N SER A 245 19.61 -1.33 7.21
CA SER A 245 20.42 -1.48 6.01
C SER A 245 20.90 -0.11 5.51
N ARG A 246 21.83 -0.12 4.56
CA ARG A 246 22.26 1.12 3.91
C ARG A 246 21.06 1.82 3.23
N PRO A 247 20.79 3.10 3.54
CA PRO A 247 19.70 3.84 2.92
C PRO A 247 19.80 3.81 1.40
N THR A 248 18.74 3.32 0.75
CA THR A 248 18.65 3.18 -0.71
C THR A 248 17.49 4.03 -1.23
N PRO A 249 17.75 5.12 -1.97
CA PRO A 249 16.67 5.94 -2.54
C PRO A 249 15.78 5.10 -3.44
N ALA A 250 14.46 5.24 -3.28
CA ALA A 250 13.52 4.45 -4.07
C ALA A 250 13.37 5.04 -5.48
N PRO A 251 13.66 4.27 -6.56
CA PRO A 251 13.52 4.74 -7.92
C PRO A 251 12.07 4.62 -8.42
N VAL A 252 11.69 5.44 -9.38
CA VAL A 252 10.43 5.32 -10.13
C VAL A 252 10.68 5.45 -11.63
N PRO A 253 9.87 4.79 -12.50
CA PRO A 253 10.08 4.76 -13.94
C PRO A 253 9.57 6.02 -14.65
N PHE A 254 9.42 7.14 -13.95
CA PHE A 254 8.90 8.37 -14.54
C PHE A 254 9.38 9.61 -13.80
N THR A 255 9.37 10.75 -14.48
CA THR A 255 9.52 12.08 -13.88
C THR A 255 8.29 12.93 -14.15
N VAL A 256 7.98 13.87 -13.26
CA VAL A 256 6.90 14.83 -13.45
C VAL A 256 7.46 16.19 -13.86
N GLY A 257 6.88 16.81 -14.89
CA GLY A 257 7.15 18.20 -15.29
C GLY A 257 6.09 19.19 -14.79
N TYR A 258 5.04 18.70 -14.13
CA TYR A 258 3.99 19.53 -13.55
C TYR A 258 3.33 18.85 -12.36
N VAL A 259 3.22 19.59 -11.26
CA VAL A 259 2.42 19.23 -10.08
C VAL A 259 1.57 20.45 -9.72
N PRO A 260 0.23 20.31 -9.57
CA PRO A 260 -0.62 21.44 -9.22
C PRO A 260 -0.23 22.06 -7.87
N ARG A 261 -0.44 23.36 -7.72
CA ARG A 261 -0.02 24.10 -6.52
C ARG A 261 -0.66 23.52 -5.25
N GLY A 262 0.20 23.21 -4.29
CA GLY A 262 -0.18 22.72 -2.96
C GLY A 262 -0.25 21.20 -2.84
N TYR A 263 -0.13 20.45 -3.94
CA TYR A 263 0.02 19.01 -3.89
C TYR A 263 1.45 18.63 -3.51
N LYS A 264 1.58 17.60 -2.69
CA LYS A 264 2.86 17.03 -2.25
C LYS A 264 2.87 15.53 -2.47
N PRO A 265 4.00 14.94 -2.88
CA PRO A 265 4.12 13.49 -2.95
C PRO A 265 3.96 12.90 -1.55
N LEU A 266 3.16 11.85 -1.44
CA LEU A 266 2.84 11.17 -0.19
C LEU A 266 3.55 9.82 -0.10
N GLN A 267 3.36 9.00 -1.13
CA GLN A 267 3.87 7.63 -1.18
C GLN A 267 4.11 7.19 -2.62
N ILE A 268 5.03 6.26 -2.80
CA ILE A 268 5.37 5.63 -4.07
C ILE A 268 5.39 4.12 -3.97
N GLY A 269 5.29 3.47 -5.12
CA GLY A 269 5.66 2.07 -5.32
C GLY A 269 6.74 1.97 -6.39
N THR A 270 7.74 1.13 -6.13
CA THR A 270 8.81 0.73 -7.06
C THR A 270 8.53 -0.72 -7.45
N HIS A 271 8.37 -1.02 -8.74
CA HIS A 271 7.80 -2.29 -9.23
C HIS A 271 6.42 -2.62 -8.64
N ALA A 272 5.68 -1.58 -8.26
CA ALA A 272 4.39 -1.70 -7.61
C ALA A 272 3.61 -0.40 -7.75
N LEU A 273 2.28 -0.48 -7.58
CA LEU A 273 1.46 0.70 -7.31
C LEU A 273 1.85 1.32 -5.95
N PRO A 274 1.55 2.59 -5.68
CA PRO A 274 1.79 3.17 -4.37
C PRO A 274 0.89 2.56 -3.29
N GLY A 275 1.39 2.48 -2.06
CA GLY A 275 0.62 2.09 -0.88
C GLY A 275 0.28 0.60 -0.81
N LEU A 276 -0.75 0.25 -0.02
CA LEU A 276 -1.20 -1.14 0.16
C LEU A 276 -1.79 -1.75 -1.10
N SER A 277 -2.25 -0.93 -2.06
CA SER A 277 -2.60 -1.42 -3.40
C SER A 277 -1.40 -2.05 -4.09
N GLY A 278 -0.22 -1.44 -3.97
CA GLY A 278 1.03 -1.99 -4.49
C GLY A 278 1.45 -3.30 -3.85
N ILE A 279 1.25 -3.43 -2.54
CA ILE A 279 1.47 -4.69 -1.84
C ILE A 279 0.53 -5.75 -2.40
N ALA A 280 -0.77 -5.47 -2.50
CA ALA A 280 -1.75 -6.43 -3.01
C ALA A 280 -1.55 -6.81 -4.49
N THR A 281 -0.88 -5.97 -5.30
CA THR A 281 -0.63 -6.20 -6.73
C THR A 281 0.85 -6.34 -7.07
N ALA A 282 1.73 -6.61 -6.11
CA ALA A 282 3.18 -6.62 -6.32
C ALA A 282 3.63 -7.58 -7.46
N ARG A 283 2.82 -8.59 -7.80
CA ARG A 283 3.06 -9.54 -8.90
C ARG A 283 2.31 -9.26 -10.20
N ALA A 284 1.60 -8.14 -10.30
CA ALA A 284 0.94 -7.74 -11.54
C ALA A 284 1.94 -7.28 -12.62
N GLY A 285 3.23 -7.17 -12.28
CA GLY A 285 4.26 -6.65 -13.18
C GLY A 285 4.13 -5.13 -13.38
N ASP A 286 3.52 -4.43 -12.43
CA ASP A 286 3.41 -2.97 -12.45
C ASP A 286 4.80 -2.36 -12.27
N TYR A 287 5.09 -1.26 -12.97
CA TYR A 287 6.44 -0.68 -12.98
C TYR A 287 6.65 0.31 -11.83
N GLY A 288 5.62 1.08 -11.49
CA GLY A 288 5.70 2.02 -10.39
C GLY A 288 4.49 2.94 -10.28
N GLY A 289 4.50 3.80 -9.28
CA GLY A 289 3.53 4.87 -9.18
C GLY A 289 3.76 5.78 -7.99
N ALA A 290 2.95 6.83 -7.92
CA ALA A 290 2.99 7.81 -6.83
C ALA A 290 1.59 8.30 -6.48
N THR A 291 1.37 8.58 -5.20
CA THR A 291 0.20 9.30 -4.70
C THR A 291 0.64 10.70 -4.26
N TYR A 292 -0.14 11.70 -4.64
CA TYR A 292 -0.02 13.07 -4.18
C TYR A 292 -1.24 13.46 -3.37
N THR A 293 -1.06 14.27 -2.33
CA THR A 293 -2.17 14.80 -1.53
C THR A 293 -2.12 16.31 -1.36
N LYS A 294 -3.28 16.90 -1.07
CA LYS A 294 -3.44 18.30 -0.68
C LYS A 294 -4.56 18.42 0.37
N PRO A 295 -4.27 18.82 1.62
CA PRO A 295 -2.96 19.18 2.15
C PRO A 295 -2.00 17.98 2.21
N ALA A 296 -0.74 18.24 2.58
CA ALA A 296 0.18 17.16 2.93
C ALA A 296 -0.43 16.31 4.05
N ALA A 297 -0.35 14.99 3.93
CA ALA A 297 -0.84 14.08 4.96
C ALA A 297 -0.04 14.25 6.27
N PRO A 298 -0.66 13.98 7.43
CA PRO A 298 0.05 14.02 8.70
C PRO A 298 1.20 13.01 8.73
N LEU A 299 2.33 13.40 9.33
CA LEU A 299 3.51 12.52 9.46
C LEU A 299 3.56 11.76 10.79
N SER A 300 2.60 11.99 11.68
CA SER A 300 2.54 11.45 13.04
C SER A 300 1.12 11.05 13.42
N GLY A 301 0.97 10.25 14.47
CA GLY A 301 -0.33 9.78 14.95
C GLY A 301 -0.91 8.65 14.10
N LEU A 302 -0.09 7.98 13.30
CA LEU A 302 -0.52 6.90 12.42
C LEU A 302 -0.69 5.61 13.23
N THR A 303 -1.80 4.92 13.05
CA THR A 303 -2.01 3.55 13.53
C THR A 303 -1.94 2.52 12.40
N ALA A 304 -1.72 3.01 11.18
CA ALA A 304 -2.06 2.40 9.92
C ALA A 304 -1.30 3.08 8.76
N PRO A 305 -0.96 2.37 7.65
CA PRO A 305 -0.63 3.04 6.39
C PRO A 305 -1.75 3.96 5.92
N TYR A 306 -1.38 5.01 5.17
CA TYR A 306 -2.29 6.08 4.75
C TYR A 306 -3.53 5.60 3.99
N ASP A 307 -3.43 4.47 3.29
CA ASP A 307 -4.46 3.92 2.41
C ASP A 307 -5.08 2.61 2.94
N GLN A 308 -4.93 2.32 4.25
CA GLN A 308 -5.43 1.08 4.85
C GLN A 308 -6.96 1.02 4.96
N GLY A 309 -7.64 2.17 4.97
CA GLY A 309 -9.11 2.26 4.92
C GLY A 309 -9.60 2.88 3.62
N GLU A 310 -10.80 2.53 3.17
CA GLU A 310 -11.41 3.13 1.98
C GLU A 310 -11.61 4.65 2.17
N GLY A 311 -11.22 5.45 1.17
CA GLY A 311 -11.39 6.90 1.19
C GLY A 311 -10.62 7.63 2.29
N THR A 312 -9.59 7.00 2.86
CA THR A 312 -8.68 7.62 3.86
C THR A 312 -7.88 8.77 3.26
N ILE A 313 -7.45 8.62 2.01
CA ILE A 313 -6.90 9.71 1.21
C ILE A 313 -8.07 10.39 0.49
N LYS A 314 -8.44 11.59 0.95
CA LYS A 314 -9.64 12.32 0.49
C LYS A 314 -9.40 13.45 -0.47
N ASP A 315 -8.14 13.84 -0.65
CA ASP A 315 -7.78 14.98 -1.48
C ASP A 315 -6.42 14.71 -2.11
N GLY A 316 -6.44 14.16 -3.32
CA GLY A 316 -5.21 13.75 -3.99
C GLY A 316 -5.38 13.38 -5.45
N PHE A 317 -4.29 12.88 -6.04
CA PHE A 317 -4.29 12.16 -7.31
C PHE A 317 -3.21 11.08 -7.28
N HIS A 318 -3.37 10.10 -8.16
CA HIS A 318 -2.41 9.04 -8.39
C HIS A 318 -1.78 9.15 -9.76
N ILE A 319 -0.53 8.71 -9.85
CA ILE A 319 0.17 8.36 -11.09
C ILE A 319 0.48 6.86 -10.99
N PHE A 320 0.08 6.09 -11.99
CA PHE A 320 0.41 4.68 -12.13
C PHE A 320 1.13 4.46 -13.46
N VAL A 321 2.20 3.68 -13.45
CA VAL A 321 2.92 3.23 -14.63
C VAL A 321 2.85 1.71 -14.65
N THR A 322 2.07 1.17 -15.59
CA THR A 322 1.76 -0.25 -15.63
C THR A 322 1.89 -0.81 -17.04
N PRO A 323 2.07 -2.13 -17.18
CA PRO A 323 1.92 -2.77 -18.47
C PRO A 323 0.45 -2.68 -18.90
N SER A 324 0.23 -2.58 -20.21
CA SER A 324 -1.11 -2.52 -20.79
C SER A 324 -1.97 -3.74 -20.46
N THR A 325 -1.36 -4.88 -20.15
CA THR A 325 -2.04 -6.09 -19.67
C THR A 325 -2.66 -5.96 -18.27
N SER A 326 -2.16 -5.02 -17.46
CA SER A 326 -2.73 -4.65 -16.16
C SER A 326 -3.79 -3.55 -16.29
N SER A 327 -3.93 -2.95 -17.48
CA SER A 327 -4.94 -1.94 -17.75
C SER A 327 -6.30 -2.56 -18.04
N ASN A 328 -7.35 -1.90 -17.58
CA ASN A 328 -8.72 -2.23 -17.94
C ASN A 328 -9.21 -1.51 -19.20
N GLN A 329 -8.37 -0.67 -19.81
CA GLN A 329 -8.64 0.01 -21.07
C GLN A 329 -7.93 -0.72 -22.20
N SER A 330 -8.55 -0.77 -23.37
CA SER A 330 -7.88 -1.25 -24.57
C SER A 330 -6.68 -0.33 -24.88
N PRO A 331 -5.51 -0.89 -25.22
CA PRO A 331 -4.35 -0.09 -25.57
C PRO A 331 -4.62 0.78 -26.80
N GLU A 332 -4.26 2.06 -26.73
CA GLU A 332 -4.32 3.00 -27.85
C GLU A 332 -2.91 3.58 -28.07
N PRO A 333 -2.03 2.89 -28.84
CA PRO A 333 -0.62 3.23 -28.94
C PRO A 333 -0.36 4.71 -29.32
N GLY A 334 0.53 5.37 -28.58
CA GLY A 334 0.94 6.75 -28.84
C GLY A 334 -0.11 7.82 -28.58
N THR A 335 -1.27 7.47 -28.00
CA THR A 335 -2.33 8.44 -27.72
C THR A 335 -2.39 8.83 -26.24
N THR A 336 -3.05 9.96 -25.98
CA THR A 336 -3.48 10.35 -24.64
C THR A 336 -4.99 10.48 -24.65
N LYS A 337 -5.67 9.84 -23.70
CA LYS A 337 -7.13 9.88 -23.59
C LYS A 337 -7.54 10.18 -22.17
N CYS A 338 -8.36 11.21 -22.03
CA CYS A 338 -8.87 11.65 -20.75
C CYS A 338 -10.36 11.42 -20.67
N HIS A 339 -10.79 10.97 -19.50
CA HIS A 339 -12.14 10.63 -19.17
C HIS A 339 -12.57 11.49 -17.99
N ASN A 340 -13.66 12.21 -18.19
CA ASN A 340 -14.26 12.99 -17.11
C ASN A 340 -14.81 12.09 -16.03
N ALA A 341 -14.83 12.63 -14.81
CA ALA A 341 -15.68 12.09 -13.77
C ALA A 341 -17.11 12.10 -14.32
N SER A 342 -17.72 10.92 -14.48
CA SER A 342 -19.08 10.87 -14.99
C SER A 342 -20.01 11.48 -13.94
N ASN A 343 -20.75 12.55 -14.29
CA ASN A 343 -21.92 13.06 -13.56
C ASN A 343 -23.08 12.05 -13.53
N ARG A 344 -22.81 10.73 -13.55
CA ARG A 344 -23.86 9.73 -13.45
C ARG A 344 -24.56 9.98 -12.11
N PRO A 345 -25.91 10.16 -12.11
CA PRO A 345 -26.66 10.07 -10.88
C PRO A 345 -26.26 8.79 -10.18
N VAL A 346 -26.10 8.86 -8.87
CA VAL A 346 -25.97 7.69 -8.00
C VAL A 346 -27.24 6.86 -8.19
N GLY A 347 -27.31 6.03 -9.24
CA GLY A 347 -28.52 5.29 -9.56
C GLY A 347 -28.74 4.27 -8.46
N ASP A 348 -29.81 4.44 -7.67
CA ASP A 348 -30.45 3.60 -6.63
C ASP A 348 -29.56 2.62 -5.83
N GLY A 349 -28.24 2.82 -5.84
CA GLY A 349 -27.27 1.80 -5.48
C GLY A 349 -25.85 2.31 -5.21
N GLY A 350 -25.69 3.60 -4.95
CA GLY A 350 -24.57 4.10 -4.13
C GLY A 350 -23.15 3.82 -4.65
N GLY A 351 -22.87 3.82 -5.96
CA GLY A 351 -21.49 3.62 -6.44
C GLY A 351 -20.56 4.80 -6.08
N PRO A 352 -19.25 4.57 -5.85
CA PRO A 352 -18.31 5.66 -5.65
C PRO A 352 -18.28 6.55 -6.90
N GLU A 353 -18.09 7.85 -6.70
CA GLU A 353 -17.82 8.77 -7.79
C GLU A 353 -16.62 8.26 -8.58
N VAL A 354 -16.83 7.94 -9.86
CA VAL A 354 -15.72 7.63 -10.75
C VAL A 354 -15.02 8.96 -10.98
N GLY A 355 -13.91 9.20 -10.27
CA GLY A 355 -13.06 10.37 -10.48
C GLY A 355 -12.53 10.43 -11.92
N GLY A 356 -12.12 11.61 -12.35
CA GLY A 356 -11.52 11.78 -13.68
C GLY A 356 -10.19 11.03 -13.77
N PHE A 357 -9.87 10.54 -14.97
CA PHE A 357 -8.55 9.94 -15.23
C PHE A 357 -8.08 10.20 -16.66
N CYS A 358 -6.76 10.21 -16.84
CA CYS A 358 -6.09 10.30 -18.12
C CYS A 358 -5.15 9.12 -18.29
N ASN A 359 -5.19 8.47 -19.44
CA ASN A 359 -4.21 7.47 -19.84
C ASN A 359 -3.31 8.05 -20.93
N VAL A 360 -2.00 7.84 -20.80
CA VAL A 360 -0.98 8.09 -21.82
C VAL A 360 -0.37 6.75 -22.18
N TRP A 361 -0.53 6.31 -23.42
CA TRP A 361 0.09 5.08 -23.89
C TRP A 361 1.42 5.37 -24.58
N SER A 362 2.41 4.54 -24.26
CA SER A 362 3.65 4.45 -25.02
C SER A 362 3.39 4.24 -26.52
N ALA A 363 4.38 4.58 -27.35
CA ALA A 363 4.27 4.49 -28.80
C ALA A 363 3.97 3.07 -29.30
N ASP A 364 4.44 2.04 -28.60
CA ASP A 364 4.14 0.63 -28.89
C ASP A 364 2.89 0.10 -28.17
N GLY A 365 2.27 0.93 -27.33
CA GLY A 365 1.08 0.60 -26.56
C GLY A 365 1.30 -0.44 -25.46
N LYS A 366 2.54 -0.76 -25.08
CA LYS A 366 2.81 -1.79 -24.04
C LYS A 366 2.82 -1.24 -22.62
N VAL A 367 3.15 0.04 -22.47
CA VAL A 367 3.13 0.77 -21.19
C VAL A 367 2.01 1.79 -21.22
N VAL A 368 1.27 1.89 -20.13
CA VAL A 368 0.28 2.94 -19.88
C VAL A 368 0.67 3.72 -18.62
N VAL A 369 0.63 5.04 -18.73
CA VAL A 369 0.62 5.94 -17.57
C VAL A 369 -0.81 6.35 -17.33
N GLN A 370 -1.33 6.06 -16.14
CA GLN A 370 -2.62 6.56 -15.70
C GLN A 370 -2.44 7.65 -14.65
N VAL A 371 -3.06 8.81 -14.87
CA VAL A 371 -3.24 9.85 -13.87
C VAL A 371 -4.71 9.85 -13.46
N SER A 372 -5.02 9.69 -12.17
CA SER A 372 -6.41 9.49 -11.71
C SER A 372 -6.70 10.20 -10.39
N THR A 373 -7.92 10.73 -10.24
CA THR A 373 -8.49 11.13 -8.93
C THR A 373 -9.49 10.12 -8.39
N GLY A 374 -9.67 8.98 -9.06
CA GLY A 374 -10.63 7.94 -8.65
C GLY A 374 -10.39 7.47 -7.22
N GLY A 375 -11.47 7.36 -6.43
CA GLY A 375 -11.43 6.91 -5.03
C GLY A 375 -10.93 7.95 -4.02
N LEU A 376 -10.55 9.15 -4.48
CA LEU A 376 -9.95 10.19 -3.63
C LEU A 376 -10.86 11.39 -3.39
N GLY A 377 -12.18 11.32 -3.63
CA GLY A 377 -13.15 12.41 -3.32
C GLY A 377 -12.90 13.78 -3.99
N ASN A 378 -11.84 13.91 -4.78
CA ASN A 378 -11.30 15.17 -5.27
C ASN A 378 -11.65 15.43 -6.74
N GLY A 379 -12.08 16.65 -7.01
CA GLY A 379 -12.44 17.13 -8.34
C GLY A 379 -11.34 17.96 -9.00
N LEU A 380 -10.12 17.41 -9.19
CA LEU A 380 -9.20 18.02 -10.16
C LEU A 380 -9.94 18.16 -11.49
N SER A 381 -9.89 19.36 -12.08
CA SER A 381 -10.50 19.57 -13.39
C SER A 381 -9.82 18.66 -14.42
N GLN A 382 -10.57 18.31 -15.47
CA GLN A 382 -10.02 17.56 -16.59
C GLN A 382 -8.76 18.24 -17.16
N SER A 383 -8.77 19.57 -17.26
CA SER A 383 -7.63 20.35 -17.73
C SER A 383 -6.39 20.21 -16.84
N GLU A 384 -6.55 20.10 -15.52
CA GLU A 384 -5.44 19.86 -14.61
C GLU A 384 -4.92 18.43 -14.73
N LEU A 385 -5.80 17.43 -14.82
CA LEU A 385 -5.41 16.04 -15.07
C LEU A 385 -4.65 15.88 -16.39
N GLU A 386 -5.13 16.52 -17.46
CA GLU A 386 -4.46 16.55 -18.75
C GLU A 386 -3.07 17.19 -18.68
N LYS A 387 -2.95 18.28 -17.91
CA LYS A 387 -1.67 18.97 -17.74
C LYS A 387 -0.67 18.14 -16.96
N ILE A 388 -1.11 17.42 -15.92
CA ILE A 388 -0.28 16.45 -15.20
C ILE A 388 0.15 15.34 -16.16
N ALA A 389 -0.79 14.70 -16.86
CA ALA A 389 -0.52 13.60 -17.76
C ALA A 389 0.49 13.96 -18.86
N LYS A 390 0.34 15.12 -19.50
CA LYS A 390 1.28 15.63 -20.51
C LYS A 390 2.65 15.99 -19.94
N GLY A 391 2.74 16.26 -18.64
CA GLY A 391 3.99 16.55 -17.95
C GLY A 391 4.78 15.31 -17.55
N ILE A 392 4.23 14.09 -17.71
CA ILE A 392 4.94 12.87 -17.30
C ILE A 392 5.87 12.39 -18.42
N THR A 393 7.13 12.16 -18.06
CA THR A 393 8.11 11.49 -18.93
C THR A 393 8.41 10.13 -18.34
N VAL A 394 8.25 9.06 -19.12
CA VAL A 394 8.50 7.68 -18.69
C VAL A 394 9.91 7.26 -19.13
N ALA A 395 10.65 6.66 -18.22
CA ALA A 395 11.95 6.05 -18.49
C ALA A 395 11.79 4.69 -19.22
N ASP A 396 12.89 4.02 -19.56
CA ASP A 396 12.76 2.64 -20.05
C ASP A 396 12.37 1.73 -18.88
N VAL A 397 11.14 1.21 -18.93
CA VAL A 397 10.60 0.34 -17.88
C VAL A 397 11.32 -1.00 -17.78
N ASN A 398 12.11 -1.37 -18.78
CA ASN A 398 12.91 -2.59 -18.78
C ASN A 398 14.37 -2.36 -18.36
N ASP A 399 14.78 -1.10 -18.17
CA ASP A 399 16.12 -0.72 -17.72
C ASP A 399 16.03 0.17 -16.47
N GLU A 400 16.07 -0.46 -15.30
CA GLU A 400 16.05 0.21 -13.99
C GLU A 400 17.17 1.24 -13.82
N SER A 401 18.28 1.13 -14.56
CA SER A 401 19.36 2.12 -14.49
C SER A 401 18.94 3.50 -15.01
N THR A 402 17.87 3.55 -15.80
CA THR A 402 17.26 4.79 -16.30
C THR A 402 16.25 5.40 -15.33
N TRP A 403 15.89 4.69 -14.25
CA TRP A 403 14.89 5.15 -13.31
C TRP A 403 15.46 6.22 -12.39
N THR A 404 14.61 7.17 -11.99
CA THR A 404 15.04 8.33 -11.20
C THR A 404 14.63 8.16 -9.75
N PRO A 405 15.51 8.47 -8.77
CA PRO A 405 15.12 8.51 -7.36
C PRO A 405 13.88 9.41 -7.14
N ALA A 406 12.88 8.89 -6.43
CA ALA A 406 11.57 9.53 -6.24
C ALA A 406 11.67 10.95 -5.67
N ALA A 407 12.60 11.20 -4.75
CA ALA A 407 12.84 12.54 -4.19
C ALA A 407 13.12 13.61 -5.27
N LYS A 408 13.76 13.21 -6.39
CA LYS A 408 14.01 14.06 -7.56
C LYS A 408 12.88 13.95 -8.59
N ALA A 409 12.39 12.73 -8.84
CA ALA A 409 11.46 12.44 -9.92
C ALA A 409 10.06 13.05 -9.73
N LEU A 410 9.64 13.26 -8.48
CA LEU A 410 8.30 13.73 -8.12
C LEU A 410 8.21 15.26 -7.97
N GLN A 411 9.22 15.98 -8.43
CA GLN A 411 9.29 17.43 -8.41
C GLN A 411 9.47 17.95 -9.85
N PRO A 412 8.75 19.00 -10.28
CA PRO A 412 8.89 19.62 -11.60
C PRO A 412 10.28 20.16 -11.92
#